data_AF-A0A2R6HTR4-F1
#
_entry.id   AF-A0A2R6HTR4-F1
#
_cell.length_a   1.000
_cell.length_b   1.000
_cell.length_c   1.000
_cell.angle_alpha   90.00
_cell.angle_beta   90.00
_cell.angle_gamma   90.00
#
_symmetry.space_group_name_H-M   'P 1'
#
loop_
_entity.id
_entity.type
_entity.pdbx_description
1 polymer ?
#
loop_
_entity_poly.entity_id
_entity_poly.type
_entity_poly.pdbx_seq_one_letter_code
_entity_poly.pdbx_strand_id
1 'polypeptide(L)'
;MNLAAIGFGNAGSKIIDRFVEFEEESGRSLMTDALAVNSAEIDLAKLNVIPPDRRLLIGQTDEQVKGRGVGANPELGADITRLDLTEIERQLDEVPVHDTDGFLIVAGLGGGTGSGGAPVLAERLGEIYEEPVYGLGVLPSEDEGGRPSLNAARSLQTFADATDNLMLFDNNAWRQIQGSVAAGYERTNWEIARRFVTLLAAGEIDGSQVSESAMDGSDIRRTLTPGGISTIAYSQAKLEQTTREQQGLLGRFRSNGEHHPDDGDLAMKIHGLVRKSVQSRLTCPADISSAERALIVVSGPPREVSQKGLQRARQWLERETGSVEVLAGDDPRTDADALSVAVLLSNVTEVPRVDELQEQAVTAKESTEKQAEQRDDEIDELLTDDEEKLDPL
;
A
#
# COMPACT_ATOMS: atom_id res chain seq x y z
N MET A 1 12.05 0.23 -9.63
CA MET A 1 11.31 -1.02 -9.91
C MET A 1 10.12 -0.65 -10.76
N ASN A 2 9.83 -1.45 -11.77
CA ASN A 2 8.72 -1.28 -12.70
C ASN A 2 7.62 -2.31 -12.40
N LEU A 3 6.39 -1.88 -12.11
CA LEU A 3 5.30 -2.75 -11.66
C LEU A 3 4.09 -2.65 -12.58
N ALA A 4 3.43 -3.78 -12.83
CA ALA A 4 2.06 -3.78 -13.33
C ALA A 4 1.10 -3.67 -12.14
N ALA A 5 0.38 -2.55 -12.03
CA ALA A 5 -0.48 -2.27 -10.89
C ALA A 5 -1.95 -2.61 -11.19
N ILE A 6 -2.58 -3.37 -10.30
CA ILE A 6 -3.98 -3.76 -10.39
C ILE A 6 -4.74 -3.22 -9.18
N GLY A 7 -5.65 -2.28 -9.42
CA GLY A 7 -6.52 -1.71 -8.40
C GLY A 7 -7.83 -2.47 -8.32
N PHE A 8 -7.98 -3.30 -7.29
CA PHE A 8 -9.12 -4.20 -7.13
C PHE A 8 -10.19 -3.63 -6.18
N GLY A 9 -11.40 -3.45 -6.72
CA GLY A 9 -12.52 -2.80 -6.04
C GLY A 9 -12.34 -1.29 -5.89
N ASN A 10 -13.37 -0.61 -5.37
CA ASN A 10 -13.43 0.86 -5.33
C ASN A 10 -12.21 1.53 -4.66
N ALA A 11 -11.76 1.04 -3.50
CA ALA A 11 -10.61 1.60 -2.81
C ALA A 11 -9.32 1.38 -3.62
N GLY A 12 -9.10 0.14 -4.09
CA GLY A 12 -7.93 -0.22 -4.89
C GLY A 12 -7.82 0.63 -6.16
N SER A 13 -8.89 0.71 -6.94
CA SER A 13 -8.94 1.48 -8.18
C SER A 13 -8.66 2.97 -7.96
N LYS A 14 -9.17 3.58 -6.88
CA LYS A 14 -8.88 4.99 -6.56
C LYS A 14 -7.44 5.24 -6.12
N ILE A 15 -6.83 4.26 -5.45
CA ILE A 15 -5.44 4.37 -5.00
C ILE A 15 -4.50 4.30 -6.20
N ILE A 16 -4.69 3.34 -7.11
CA ILE A 16 -3.86 3.28 -8.33
C ILE A 16 -4.11 4.48 -9.25
N ASP A 17 -5.35 5.00 -9.34
CA ASP A 17 -5.64 6.25 -10.07
C ASP A 17 -4.82 7.42 -9.50
N ARG A 18 -4.68 7.46 -8.17
CA ARG A 18 -3.85 8.43 -7.48
C ARG A 18 -2.34 8.17 -7.63
N PHE A 19 -1.93 6.92 -7.84
CA PHE A 19 -0.53 6.60 -8.14
C PHE A 19 -0.14 7.20 -9.48
N VAL A 20 -0.97 7.03 -10.53
CA VAL A 20 -0.70 7.59 -11.86
C VAL A 20 -0.59 9.11 -11.77
N GLU A 21 -1.53 9.77 -11.07
CA GLU A 21 -1.49 11.22 -10.87
C GLU A 21 -0.22 11.68 -10.13
N PHE A 22 0.20 10.94 -9.10
CA PHE A 22 1.42 11.27 -8.35
C PHE A 22 2.69 11.07 -9.18
N GLU A 23 2.75 10.04 -10.02
CA GLU A 23 3.86 9.81 -10.95
C GLU A 23 4.03 10.97 -11.92
N GLU A 24 2.93 11.42 -12.53
CA GLU A 24 2.92 12.58 -13.42
C GLU A 24 3.40 13.85 -12.69
N GLU A 25 2.87 14.14 -11.50
CA GLU A 25 3.24 15.33 -10.73
C GLU A 25 4.69 15.30 -10.23
N SER A 26 5.18 14.12 -9.86
CA SER A 26 6.52 13.95 -9.29
C SER A 26 7.60 13.67 -10.33
N GLY A 27 7.22 13.36 -11.57
CA GLY A 27 8.10 12.92 -12.67
C GLY A 27 8.73 11.54 -12.40
N ARG A 28 8.03 10.67 -11.67
CA ARG A 28 8.47 9.31 -11.35
C ARG A 28 7.84 8.32 -12.31
N SER A 29 8.48 7.16 -12.46
CA SER A 29 7.94 6.03 -13.20
C SER A 29 8.09 4.79 -12.31
N LEU A 30 6.96 4.26 -11.85
CA LEU A 30 6.81 2.99 -11.13
C LEU A 30 5.94 2.04 -11.94
N MET A 31 4.84 2.52 -12.54
CA MET A 31 3.86 1.65 -13.18
C MET A 31 4.11 1.51 -14.68
N THR A 32 4.32 0.27 -15.14
CA THR A 32 4.35 -0.06 -16.58
C THR A 32 2.96 -0.15 -17.17
N ASP A 33 1.98 -0.51 -16.34
CA ASP A 33 0.57 -0.55 -16.65
C ASP A 33 -0.26 -0.36 -15.36
N ALA A 34 -1.46 0.19 -15.50
CA ALA A 34 -2.41 0.39 -14.40
C ALA A 34 -3.82 -0.08 -14.81
N LEU A 35 -4.26 -1.21 -14.24
CA LEU A 35 -5.56 -1.82 -14.49
C LEU A 35 -6.50 -1.64 -13.29
N ALA A 36 -7.65 -1.01 -13.49
CA ALA A 36 -8.70 -0.92 -12.48
C ALA A 36 -9.75 -2.03 -12.69
N VAL A 37 -9.93 -2.91 -11.71
CA VAL A 37 -10.91 -4.00 -11.75
C VAL A 37 -11.98 -3.78 -10.68
N ASN A 38 -13.26 -3.73 -11.05
CA ASN A 38 -14.33 -3.61 -10.07
C ASN A 38 -15.63 -4.25 -10.56
N SER A 39 -16.54 -4.54 -9.64
CA SER A 39 -17.88 -5.10 -9.94
C SER A 39 -18.99 -4.04 -9.98
N ALA A 40 -18.63 -2.76 -9.77
CA ALA A 40 -19.54 -1.62 -9.74
C ALA A 40 -19.16 -0.59 -10.82
N GLU A 41 -20.00 -0.49 -11.85
CA GLU A 41 -19.79 0.40 -13.02
C GLU A 41 -19.65 1.87 -12.60
N ILE A 42 -20.50 2.32 -11.68
CA ILE A 42 -20.54 3.72 -11.20
C ILE A 42 -19.22 4.12 -10.52
N ASP A 43 -18.50 3.18 -9.92
CA ASP A 43 -17.24 3.48 -9.26
C ASP A 43 -16.08 3.60 -10.27
N LEU A 44 -16.04 2.75 -11.30
CA LEU A 44 -15.07 2.86 -12.39
C LEU A 44 -15.23 4.15 -13.18
N ALA A 45 -16.48 4.63 -13.34
CA ALA A 45 -16.78 5.89 -14.02
C ALA A 45 -16.22 7.13 -13.28
N LYS A 46 -15.87 7.02 -11.99
CA LYS A 46 -15.35 8.13 -11.17
C LYS A 46 -13.82 8.28 -11.22
N LEU A 47 -13.11 7.33 -11.83
CA LEU A 47 -11.65 7.43 -11.98
C LEU A 47 -11.29 8.56 -12.96
N ASN A 48 -10.21 9.28 -12.67
CA ASN A 48 -9.86 10.51 -13.37
C ASN A 48 -8.76 10.30 -14.41
N VAL A 49 -7.75 9.48 -14.08
CA VAL A 49 -6.49 9.40 -14.83
C VAL A 49 -6.39 8.08 -15.60
N ILE A 50 -6.76 6.95 -14.97
CA ILE A 50 -6.71 5.63 -15.62
C ILE A 50 -7.62 5.63 -16.85
N PRO A 51 -7.15 5.23 -18.05
CA PRO A 51 -7.94 5.35 -19.26
C PRO A 51 -9.08 4.31 -19.32
N PRO A 52 -10.21 4.58 -20.00
CA PRO A 52 -11.40 3.71 -19.97
C PRO A 52 -11.18 2.26 -20.41
N ASP A 53 -10.25 2.02 -21.33
CA ASP A 53 -9.83 0.70 -21.80
C ASP A 53 -9.10 -0.12 -20.73
N ARG A 54 -8.47 0.54 -19.74
CA ARG A 54 -7.87 -0.09 -18.56
C ARG A 54 -8.80 -0.07 -17.34
N ARG A 55 -10.12 0.05 -17.55
CA ARG A 55 -11.16 -0.05 -16.50
C ARG A 55 -12.04 -1.27 -16.77
N LEU A 56 -11.72 -2.38 -16.11
CA LEU A 56 -12.44 -3.64 -16.28
C LEU A 56 -13.60 -3.78 -15.29
N LEU A 57 -14.81 -3.94 -15.84
CA LEU A 57 -16.02 -4.26 -15.08
C LEU A 57 -16.25 -5.78 -15.08
N ILE A 58 -16.30 -6.37 -13.89
CA ILE A 58 -16.62 -7.79 -13.66
C ILE A 58 -18.03 -7.96 -13.05
N GLY A 59 -18.59 -9.16 -13.10
CA GLY A 59 -19.91 -9.50 -12.55
C GLY A 59 -21.07 -8.92 -13.35
N GLN A 60 -20.89 -8.65 -14.65
CA GLN A 60 -21.94 -8.10 -15.51
C GLN A 60 -23.01 -9.14 -15.86
N THR A 61 -22.60 -10.39 -16.02
CA THR A 61 -23.44 -11.52 -16.41
C THR A 61 -24.11 -12.20 -15.22
N ASP A 62 -23.59 -11.98 -14.01
CA ASP A 62 -24.13 -12.53 -12.78
C ASP A 62 -25.47 -11.87 -12.39
N GLU A 63 -26.48 -12.70 -12.07
CA GLU A 63 -27.83 -12.22 -11.81
C GLU A 63 -27.97 -11.42 -10.50
N GLN A 64 -27.09 -11.67 -9.53
CA GLN A 64 -27.08 -11.06 -8.22
C GLN A 64 -26.39 -9.68 -8.26
N VAL A 65 -25.38 -9.51 -9.12
CA VAL A 65 -24.53 -8.31 -9.18
C VAL A 65 -24.93 -7.37 -10.31
N LYS A 66 -25.02 -7.86 -11.56
CA LYS A 66 -25.34 -7.09 -12.77
C LYS A 66 -24.57 -5.77 -12.88
N GLY A 67 -23.27 -5.78 -12.56
CA GLY A 67 -22.40 -4.60 -12.59
C GLY A 67 -22.68 -3.51 -11.52
N ARG A 68 -23.44 -3.82 -10.46
CA ARG A 68 -23.81 -2.84 -9.40
C ARG A 68 -22.99 -2.97 -8.12
N GLY A 69 -22.03 -3.88 -8.09
CA GLY A 69 -21.22 -4.19 -6.92
C GLY A 69 -21.76 -5.37 -6.10
N VAL A 70 -20.84 -6.09 -5.46
CA VAL A 70 -21.15 -7.21 -4.54
C VAL A 70 -21.50 -6.75 -3.11
N GLY A 71 -21.57 -5.43 -2.89
CA GLY A 71 -21.69 -4.84 -1.56
C GLY A 71 -20.50 -5.19 -0.67
N ALA A 72 -20.75 -5.40 0.63
CA ALA A 72 -19.76 -5.83 1.61
C ALA A 72 -19.75 -7.36 1.81
N ASN A 73 -19.93 -8.12 0.72
CA ASN A 73 -19.85 -9.60 0.72
C ASN A 73 -18.57 -10.06 0.01
N PRO A 74 -17.51 -10.44 0.76
CA PRO A 74 -16.27 -10.95 0.18
C PRO A 74 -16.42 -12.29 -0.55
N GLU A 75 -17.28 -13.19 -0.06
CA GLU A 75 -17.49 -14.51 -0.68
C GLU A 75 -18.04 -14.35 -2.10
N LEU A 76 -19.07 -13.52 -2.26
CA LEU A 76 -19.59 -13.15 -3.58
C LEU A 76 -18.54 -12.42 -4.43
N GLY A 77 -17.72 -11.55 -3.82
CA GLY A 77 -16.61 -10.89 -4.52
C GLY A 77 -15.60 -11.87 -5.10
N ALA A 78 -15.24 -12.91 -4.34
CA ALA A 78 -14.36 -13.99 -4.78
C ALA A 78 -15.01 -14.82 -5.90
N ASP A 79 -16.27 -15.19 -5.76
CA ASP A 79 -16.99 -16.00 -6.76
C ASP A 79 -17.08 -15.28 -8.11
N ILE A 80 -17.45 -14.00 -8.10
CA ILE A 80 -17.50 -13.16 -9.32
C ILE A 80 -16.12 -13.05 -9.96
N THR A 81 -15.07 -12.89 -9.15
CA THR A 81 -13.70 -12.81 -9.66
C THR A 81 -13.27 -14.11 -10.32
N ARG A 82 -13.63 -15.27 -9.76
CA ARG A 82 -13.35 -16.58 -10.35
C ARG A 82 -14.10 -16.79 -11.67
N LEU A 83 -15.37 -16.37 -11.74
CA LEU A 83 -16.19 -16.49 -12.95
C LEU A 83 -15.61 -15.67 -14.11
N ASP A 84 -15.13 -14.46 -13.82
CA ASP A 84 -14.61 -13.52 -14.84
C ASP A 84 -13.08 -13.50 -14.92
N LEU A 85 -12.40 -14.48 -14.34
CA LEU A 85 -10.93 -14.52 -14.28
C LEU A 85 -10.29 -14.47 -15.68
N THR A 86 -10.89 -15.15 -16.65
CA THR A 86 -10.44 -15.13 -18.05
C THR A 86 -10.51 -13.74 -18.68
N GLU A 87 -11.47 -12.90 -18.30
CA GLU A 87 -11.51 -11.51 -18.79
C GLU A 87 -10.43 -10.64 -18.14
N ILE A 88 -10.10 -10.90 -16.87
CA ILE A 88 -8.98 -10.25 -16.19
C ILE A 88 -7.67 -10.65 -16.87
N GLU A 89 -7.45 -11.94 -17.11
CA GLU A 89 -6.28 -12.46 -17.83
C GLU A 89 -6.13 -11.81 -19.21
N ARG A 90 -7.21 -11.70 -19.98
CA ARG A 90 -7.20 -11.04 -21.30
C ARG A 90 -6.78 -9.58 -21.23
N GLN A 91 -7.11 -8.86 -20.15
CA GLN A 91 -6.63 -7.49 -19.94
C GLN A 91 -5.16 -7.45 -19.51
N LEU A 92 -4.67 -8.49 -18.84
CA LEU A 92 -3.27 -8.60 -18.44
C LEU A 92 -2.36 -8.96 -19.61
N ASP A 93 -2.89 -9.57 -20.68
CA ASP A 93 -2.13 -9.83 -21.92
C ASP A 93 -1.59 -8.53 -22.58
N GLU A 94 -2.16 -7.37 -22.24
CA GLU A 94 -1.71 -6.06 -22.71
C GLU A 94 -0.50 -5.52 -21.91
N VAL A 95 -0.19 -6.12 -20.75
CA VAL A 95 0.93 -5.71 -19.88
C VAL A 95 2.26 -6.09 -20.54
N PRO A 96 3.24 -5.17 -20.61
CA PRO A 96 4.58 -5.49 -21.09
C PRO A 96 5.36 -6.27 -20.01
N VAL A 97 5.09 -7.57 -19.87
CA VAL A 97 5.68 -8.42 -18.82
C VAL A 97 7.21 -8.39 -18.85
N HIS A 98 7.82 -8.32 -20.03
CA HIS A 98 9.29 -8.26 -20.18
C HIS A 98 9.95 -7.01 -19.59
N ASP A 99 9.18 -5.93 -19.40
CA ASP A 99 9.65 -4.67 -18.81
C ASP A 99 9.12 -4.50 -17.36
N THR A 100 8.46 -5.52 -16.82
CA THR A 100 7.81 -5.50 -15.51
C THR A 100 8.59 -6.36 -14.51
N ASP A 101 9.00 -5.78 -13.39
CA ASP A 101 9.71 -6.45 -12.30
C ASP A 101 8.78 -7.24 -11.35
N GLY A 102 7.46 -7.04 -11.44
CA GLY A 102 6.47 -7.63 -10.54
C GLY A 102 5.06 -7.06 -10.71
N PHE A 103 4.09 -7.69 -10.06
CA PHE A 103 2.71 -7.23 -9.98
C PHE A 103 2.43 -6.56 -8.64
N LEU A 104 1.60 -5.52 -8.63
CA LEU A 104 1.11 -4.89 -7.40
C LEU A 104 -0.41 -4.88 -7.38
N ILE A 105 -1.02 -5.72 -6.54
CA ILE A 105 -2.46 -5.73 -6.34
C ILE A 105 -2.82 -4.83 -5.16
N VAL A 106 -3.62 -3.79 -5.41
CA VAL A 106 -4.07 -2.83 -4.40
C VAL A 106 -5.54 -3.07 -4.09
N ALA A 107 -5.89 -3.28 -2.82
CA ALA A 107 -7.26 -3.57 -2.42
C ALA A 107 -7.63 -3.03 -1.04
N GLY A 108 -8.90 -2.65 -0.88
CA GLY A 108 -9.49 -2.40 0.44
C GLY A 108 -10.03 -3.68 1.05
N LEU A 109 -9.52 -4.04 2.24
CA LEU A 109 -9.79 -5.36 2.83
C LEU A 109 -11.15 -5.43 3.54
N GLY A 110 -11.75 -4.29 3.88
CA GLY A 110 -13.07 -4.23 4.52
C GLY A 110 -14.27 -4.29 3.56
N GLY A 111 -14.04 -4.22 2.25
CA GLY A 111 -15.09 -4.24 1.22
C GLY A 111 -15.64 -5.63 0.92
N GLY A 112 -16.29 -5.79 -0.24
CA GLY A 112 -16.64 -7.09 -0.81
C GLY A 112 -15.75 -7.44 -2.01
N THR A 113 -15.79 -6.62 -3.07
CA THR A 113 -15.04 -6.90 -4.31
C THR A 113 -13.53 -6.97 -4.10
N GLY A 114 -12.92 -5.95 -3.50
CA GLY A 114 -11.48 -5.94 -3.21
C GLY A 114 -11.08 -7.04 -2.23
N SER A 115 -11.81 -7.11 -1.11
CA SER A 115 -11.59 -8.08 -0.02
C SER A 115 -11.58 -9.54 -0.49
N GLY A 116 -12.54 -9.92 -1.34
CA GLY A 116 -12.66 -11.30 -1.84
C GLY A 116 -11.92 -11.57 -3.15
N GLY A 117 -11.85 -10.60 -4.06
CA GLY A 117 -11.29 -10.79 -5.39
C GLY A 117 -9.77 -10.60 -5.47
N ALA A 118 -9.19 -9.73 -4.65
CA ALA A 118 -7.74 -9.49 -4.69
C ALA A 118 -6.90 -10.73 -4.34
N PRO A 119 -7.24 -11.53 -3.30
CA PRO A 119 -6.52 -12.78 -3.04
C PRO A 119 -6.65 -13.79 -4.18
N VAL A 120 -7.86 -13.93 -4.76
CA VAL A 120 -8.10 -14.83 -5.91
C VAL A 120 -7.22 -14.45 -7.10
N LEU A 121 -7.12 -13.15 -7.40
CA LEU A 121 -6.24 -12.69 -8.48
C LEU A 121 -4.77 -12.91 -8.13
N ALA A 122 -4.36 -12.66 -6.88
CA ALA A 122 -2.97 -12.82 -6.44
C ALA A 122 -2.50 -14.28 -6.57
N GLU A 123 -3.30 -15.24 -6.09
CA GLU A 123 -3.05 -16.67 -6.28
C GLU A 123 -2.89 -16.99 -7.77
N ARG A 124 -3.81 -16.47 -8.60
CA ARG A 124 -3.77 -16.72 -10.04
C ARG A 124 -2.53 -16.16 -10.70
N LEU A 125 -2.11 -14.94 -10.37
CA LEU A 125 -0.89 -14.34 -10.92
C LEU A 125 0.35 -15.16 -10.55
N GLY A 126 0.44 -15.64 -9.30
CA GLY A 126 1.55 -16.49 -8.85
C GLY A 126 1.58 -17.89 -9.49
N GLU A 127 0.46 -18.35 -10.08
CA GLU A 127 0.43 -19.58 -10.87
C GLU A 127 0.91 -19.39 -12.32
N ILE A 128 0.71 -18.21 -12.89
CA ILE A 128 0.89 -17.97 -14.35
C ILE A 128 2.16 -17.18 -14.67
N TYR A 129 2.69 -16.40 -13.73
CA TYR A 129 3.88 -15.56 -13.88
C TYR A 129 5.00 -16.00 -12.93
N GLU A 130 6.25 -15.78 -13.33
CA GLU A 130 7.42 -16.02 -12.46
C GLU A 130 7.74 -14.78 -11.61
N GLU A 131 7.31 -13.60 -12.07
CA GLU A 131 7.49 -12.32 -11.39
C GLU A 131 6.71 -12.26 -10.07
N PRO A 132 7.28 -11.63 -9.03
CA PRO A 132 6.66 -11.57 -7.71
C PRO A 132 5.35 -10.77 -7.73
N VAL A 133 4.40 -11.23 -6.92
CA VAL A 133 3.09 -10.62 -6.72
C VAL A 133 3.05 -9.96 -5.35
N TYR A 134 3.06 -8.63 -5.32
CA TYR A 134 2.97 -7.83 -4.11
C TYR A 134 1.54 -7.38 -3.84
N GLY A 135 1.15 -7.34 -2.56
CA GLY A 135 -0.13 -6.79 -2.12
C GLY A 135 0.02 -5.42 -1.47
N LEU A 136 -0.93 -4.53 -1.71
CA LEU A 136 -1.21 -3.37 -0.87
C LEU A 136 -2.62 -3.48 -0.28
N GLY A 137 -2.69 -3.86 0.99
CA GLY A 137 -3.93 -4.02 1.74
C GLY A 137 -4.28 -2.78 2.56
N VAL A 138 -5.45 -2.19 2.30
CA VAL A 138 -5.97 -1.07 3.09
C VAL A 138 -6.97 -1.57 4.12
N LEU A 139 -6.62 -1.43 5.40
CA LEU A 139 -7.46 -1.80 6.53
C LEU A 139 -8.54 -0.73 6.79
N PRO A 140 -9.76 -1.13 7.19
CA PRO A 140 -10.85 -0.20 7.44
C PRO A 140 -10.63 0.61 8.72
N SER A 141 -11.23 1.80 8.76
CA SER A 141 -11.36 2.58 10.01
C SER A 141 -12.37 1.93 10.94
N GLU A 142 -12.21 2.10 12.25
CA GLU A 142 -13.17 1.62 13.25
C GLU A 142 -14.57 2.22 13.07
N ASP A 143 -14.66 3.44 12.51
CA ASP A 143 -15.93 4.14 12.27
C ASP A 143 -16.77 3.52 11.15
N GLU A 144 -16.18 2.64 10.33
CA GLU A 144 -16.89 1.93 9.26
C GLU A 144 -17.76 0.78 9.80
N GLY A 145 -17.62 0.45 11.10
CA GLY A 145 -18.41 -0.55 11.80
C GLY A 145 -17.79 -1.95 11.79
N GLY A 146 -18.45 -2.89 12.49
CA GLY A 146 -17.89 -4.24 12.71
C GLY A 146 -17.80 -5.12 11.45
N ARG A 147 -18.68 -4.90 10.46
CA ARG A 147 -18.70 -5.73 9.24
C ARG A 147 -17.42 -5.53 8.38
N PRO A 148 -16.98 -4.30 8.07
CA PRO A 148 -15.68 -4.09 7.44
C PRO A 148 -14.50 -4.69 8.20
N SER A 149 -14.45 -4.57 9.52
CA SER A 149 -13.38 -5.19 10.32
C SER A 149 -13.36 -6.72 10.18
N LEU A 150 -14.53 -7.37 10.23
CA LEU A 150 -14.63 -8.83 10.03
C LEU A 150 -14.19 -9.26 8.63
N ASN A 151 -14.60 -8.50 7.60
CA ASN A 151 -14.15 -8.74 6.22
C ASN A 151 -12.63 -8.59 6.12
N ALA A 152 -12.07 -7.54 6.73
CA ALA A 152 -10.65 -7.27 6.71
C ALA A 152 -9.83 -8.36 7.41
N ALA A 153 -10.30 -8.88 8.53
CA ALA A 153 -9.61 -9.97 9.23
C ALA A 153 -9.49 -11.24 8.38
N ARG A 154 -10.57 -11.63 7.69
CA ARG A 154 -10.58 -12.81 6.80
C ARG A 154 -9.72 -12.56 5.56
N SER A 155 -9.92 -11.41 4.92
CA SER A 155 -9.22 -11.04 3.69
C SER A 155 -7.71 -10.89 3.93
N LEU A 156 -7.31 -10.27 5.04
CA LEU A 156 -5.91 -10.09 5.42
C LEU A 156 -5.14 -11.41 5.41
N GLN A 157 -5.70 -12.45 6.04
CA GLN A 157 -5.06 -13.77 6.08
C GLN A 157 -4.92 -14.35 4.67
N THR A 158 -6.02 -14.44 3.92
CA THR A 158 -6.00 -15.00 2.56
C THR A 158 -5.11 -14.20 1.60
N PHE A 159 -5.04 -12.88 1.75
CA PHE A 159 -4.25 -12.04 0.86
C PHE A 159 -2.77 -12.12 1.21
N ALA A 160 -2.42 -12.20 2.49
CA ALA A 160 -1.04 -12.40 2.92
C ALA A 160 -0.49 -13.76 2.45
N ASP A 161 -1.32 -14.81 2.46
CA ASP A 161 -0.94 -16.13 1.97
C ASP A 161 -0.81 -16.17 0.43
N ALA A 162 -1.53 -15.29 -0.28
CA ALA A 162 -1.57 -15.24 -1.74
C ALA A 162 -0.53 -14.32 -2.40
N THR A 163 0.20 -13.51 -1.62
CA THR A 163 1.19 -12.56 -2.14
C THR A 163 2.58 -12.83 -1.59
N ASP A 164 3.62 -12.57 -2.37
CA ASP A 164 5.01 -12.66 -1.91
C ASP A 164 5.31 -11.71 -0.76
N ASN A 165 4.65 -10.55 -0.71
CA ASN A 165 4.71 -9.61 0.42
C ASN A 165 3.45 -8.73 0.46
N LEU A 166 2.87 -8.54 1.64
CA LEU A 166 1.69 -7.69 1.84
C LEU A 166 2.06 -6.41 2.59
N MET A 167 2.10 -5.30 1.87
CA MET A 167 2.25 -3.97 2.46
C MET A 167 0.89 -3.50 3.00
N LEU A 168 0.86 -3.03 4.25
CA LEU A 168 -0.38 -2.58 4.88
C LEU A 168 -0.46 -1.07 5.03
N PHE A 169 -1.69 -0.58 4.90
CA PHE A 169 -2.09 0.77 5.26
C PHE A 169 -3.31 0.74 6.17
N ASP A 170 -3.23 1.38 7.34
CA ASP A 170 -4.32 1.44 8.30
C ASP A 170 -5.08 2.76 8.23
N ASN A 171 -6.30 2.75 7.69
CA ASN A 171 -7.14 3.95 7.65
C ASN A 171 -7.43 4.50 9.05
N ASN A 172 -7.46 3.66 10.09
CA ASN A 172 -7.73 4.10 11.46
C ASN A 172 -6.59 4.99 11.98
N ALA A 173 -5.33 4.58 11.78
CA ALA A 173 -4.14 5.36 12.11
C ALA A 173 -4.06 6.69 11.34
N TRP A 174 -4.63 6.74 10.14
CA TRP A 174 -4.60 7.90 9.25
C TRP A 174 -5.83 8.80 9.32
N ARG A 175 -6.83 8.40 10.10
CA ARG A 175 -8.06 9.15 10.33
C ARG A 175 -7.79 10.58 10.81
N GLN A 176 -8.59 11.50 10.28
CA GLN A 176 -8.65 12.88 10.77
C GLN A 176 -10.10 13.22 11.13
N ILE A 177 -10.28 13.92 12.25
CA ILE A 177 -11.60 14.26 12.79
C ILE A 177 -12.29 15.37 11.96
N GLN A 178 -11.54 16.10 11.13
CA GLN A 178 -12.05 17.28 10.42
C GLN A 178 -12.21 17.03 8.91
N GLY A 179 -13.40 17.31 8.38
CA GLY A 179 -13.72 17.23 6.95
C GLY A 179 -14.82 16.22 6.64
N SER A 180 -15.16 16.07 5.37
CA SER A 180 -16.05 14.98 4.92
C SER A 180 -15.26 13.68 4.82
N VAL A 181 -15.95 12.54 4.95
CA VAL A 181 -15.35 11.21 4.76
C VAL A 181 -14.65 11.09 3.40
N ALA A 182 -15.28 11.60 2.34
CA ALA A 182 -14.69 11.62 1.00
C ALA A 182 -13.38 12.41 0.94
N ALA A 183 -13.33 13.62 1.53
CA ALA A 183 -12.10 14.39 1.60
C ALA A 183 -11.02 13.72 2.46
N GLY A 184 -11.44 12.98 3.49
CA GLY A 184 -10.56 12.12 4.29
C GLY A 184 -9.88 11.06 3.43
N TYR A 185 -10.65 10.28 2.66
CA TYR A 185 -10.09 9.26 1.77
C TYR A 185 -9.20 9.84 0.67
N GLU A 186 -9.56 10.97 0.05
CA GLU A 186 -8.71 11.60 -0.95
C GLU A 186 -7.33 11.99 -0.37
N ARG A 187 -7.31 12.58 0.83
CA ARG A 187 -6.06 12.90 1.53
C ARG A 187 -5.27 11.63 1.87
N THR A 188 -5.94 10.60 2.34
CA THR A 188 -5.33 9.32 2.67
C THR A 188 -4.70 8.67 1.42
N ASN A 189 -5.43 8.61 0.31
CA ASN A 189 -4.93 8.07 -0.96
C ASN A 189 -3.70 8.84 -1.45
N TRP A 190 -3.67 10.15 -1.25
CA TRP A 190 -2.50 10.98 -1.53
C TRP A 190 -1.29 10.63 -0.65
N GLU A 191 -1.50 10.36 0.64
CA GLU A 191 -0.43 9.94 1.55
C GLU A 191 0.05 8.50 1.27
N ILE A 192 -0.81 7.62 0.73
CA ILE A 192 -0.43 6.31 0.19
C ILE A 192 0.45 6.53 -1.05
N ALA A 193 -0.07 7.20 -2.08
CA ALA A 193 0.66 7.43 -3.34
C ALA A 193 2.04 8.05 -3.09
N ARG A 194 2.12 9.09 -2.26
CA ARG A 194 3.40 9.72 -1.91
C ARG A 194 4.41 8.74 -1.33
N ARG A 195 4.00 7.82 -0.45
CA ARG A 195 4.90 6.86 0.22
C ARG A 195 5.34 5.76 -0.71
N PHE A 196 4.36 5.09 -1.32
CA PHE A 196 4.59 3.92 -2.13
C PHE A 196 5.33 4.27 -3.41
N VAL A 197 4.90 5.32 -4.13
CA VAL A 197 5.59 5.72 -5.36
C VAL A 197 6.99 6.28 -5.07
N THR A 198 7.18 7.06 -4.00
CA THR A 198 8.55 7.53 -3.65
C THR A 198 9.50 6.38 -3.32
N LEU A 199 9.01 5.34 -2.64
CA LEU A 199 9.82 4.19 -2.26
C LEU A 199 10.07 3.26 -3.45
N LEU A 200 9.02 2.85 -4.15
CA LEU A 200 9.07 1.77 -5.14
C LEU A 200 9.59 2.25 -6.51
N ALA A 201 9.38 3.53 -6.85
CA ALA A 201 9.94 4.14 -8.06
C ALA A 201 11.42 4.56 -7.86
N ALA A 202 11.99 4.37 -6.68
CA ALA A 202 13.37 4.74 -6.42
C ALA A 202 14.31 3.97 -7.37
N GLY A 203 15.25 4.68 -7.98
CA GLY A 203 16.21 4.09 -8.92
C GLY A 203 15.82 4.12 -10.39
N GLU A 204 14.56 4.40 -10.71
CA GLU A 204 14.12 4.60 -12.09
C GLU A 204 14.47 6.04 -12.52
N ILE A 205 15.66 6.24 -13.10
CA ILE A 205 16.12 7.55 -13.57
C ILE A 205 16.36 7.49 -15.08
N ASP A 206 15.84 8.49 -15.79
CA ASP A 206 16.05 8.78 -17.23
C ASP A 206 17.53 9.11 -17.58
N GLY A 207 18.42 8.13 -17.41
CA GLY A 207 19.75 8.11 -18.00
C GLY A 207 20.72 9.26 -17.67
N SER A 208 20.41 10.12 -16.69
CA SER A 208 21.14 11.40 -16.53
C SER A 208 22.08 11.49 -15.34
N GLN A 209 22.01 10.63 -14.32
CA GLN A 209 23.04 10.56 -13.27
C GLN A 209 23.15 9.15 -12.67
N VAL A 210 24.33 8.54 -12.81
CA VAL A 210 24.69 7.31 -12.09
C VAL A 210 25.26 7.72 -10.73
N SER A 211 24.48 7.57 -9.66
CA SER A 211 25.00 7.59 -8.30
C SER A 211 25.54 6.19 -7.98
N GLU A 212 26.73 6.10 -7.37
CA GLU A 212 27.28 4.82 -6.90
C GLU A 212 26.41 4.18 -5.80
N SER A 213 25.58 4.99 -5.13
CA SER A 213 24.65 4.57 -4.08
C SER A 213 23.17 4.67 -4.51
N ALA A 214 22.90 4.79 -5.81
CA ALA A 214 21.52 4.81 -6.31
C ALA A 214 20.81 3.53 -5.86
N MET A 215 19.61 3.69 -5.30
CA MET A 215 18.74 2.54 -5.04
C MET A 215 18.39 1.88 -6.38
N ASP A 216 18.34 0.55 -6.42
CA ASP A 216 17.80 -0.17 -7.58
C ASP A 216 16.59 -1.03 -7.20
N GLY A 217 15.87 -1.53 -8.22
CA GLY A 217 14.72 -2.41 -8.02
C GLY A 217 15.08 -3.73 -7.32
N SER A 218 16.32 -4.21 -7.45
CA SER A 218 16.77 -5.46 -6.85
C SER A 218 16.93 -5.35 -5.32
N ASP A 219 17.37 -4.19 -4.82
CA ASP A 219 17.44 -3.89 -3.39
C ASP A 219 16.05 -3.81 -2.74
N ILE A 220 15.08 -3.24 -3.45
CA ILE A 220 13.67 -3.23 -3.03
C ILE A 220 13.12 -4.66 -2.95
N ARG A 221 13.26 -5.45 -4.03
CA ARG A 221 12.80 -6.85 -4.06
C ARG A 221 13.46 -7.70 -2.98
N ARG A 222 14.76 -7.54 -2.77
CA ARG A 222 15.52 -8.25 -1.73
C ARG A 222 15.01 -7.90 -0.33
N THR A 223 14.62 -6.64 -0.10
CA THR A 223 14.03 -6.23 1.17
C THR A 223 12.68 -6.91 1.41
N LEU A 224 11.85 -7.05 0.37
CA LEU A 224 10.51 -7.66 0.44
C LEU A 224 10.52 -9.20 0.45
N THR A 225 11.62 -9.84 0.05
CA THR A 225 11.76 -11.30 -0.07
C THR A 225 11.41 -12.13 1.19
N PRO A 226 11.58 -11.66 2.45
CA PRO A 226 11.13 -12.44 3.61
C PRO A 226 9.62 -12.69 3.63
N GLY A 227 8.88 -11.91 2.83
CA GLY A 227 7.43 -11.93 2.77
C GLY A 227 6.77 -11.39 4.03
N GLY A 228 5.59 -11.92 4.32
CA GLY A 228 4.79 -11.45 5.44
C GLY A 228 4.30 -10.02 5.26
N ILE A 229 4.22 -9.29 6.38
CA ILE A 229 3.62 -7.95 6.43
C ILE A 229 4.71 -6.88 6.41
N SER A 230 4.49 -5.84 5.60
CA SER A 230 5.39 -4.69 5.52
C SER A 230 4.69 -3.36 5.80
N THR A 231 5.44 -2.38 6.27
CA THR A 231 4.95 -1.02 6.53
C THR A 231 5.97 0.02 6.10
N ILE A 232 5.49 1.22 5.74
CA ILE A 232 6.33 2.30 5.20
C ILE A 232 6.27 3.52 6.11
N ALA A 233 7.45 4.02 6.49
CA ALA A 233 7.62 5.31 7.13
C ALA A 233 7.98 6.38 6.09
N TYR A 234 7.58 7.63 6.33
CA TYR A 234 7.95 8.73 5.43
C TYR A 234 8.09 10.07 6.15
N SER A 235 9.09 10.84 5.75
CA SER A 235 9.24 12.23 6.14
C SER A 235 9.75 13.07 4.96
N GLN A 236 9.54 14.37 5.04
CA GLN A 236 10.01 15.33 4.05
C GLN A 236 10.43 16.63 4.72
N ALA A 237 11.46 17.27 4.17
CA ALA A 237 11.82 18.65 4.45
C ALA A 237 11.92 19.44 3.15
N LYS A 238 11.21 20.57 3.08
CA LYS A 238 11.37 21.53 1.99
C LYS A 238 12.78 22.12 2.01
N LEU A 239 13.36 22.31 0.84
CA LEU A 239 14.63 23.00 0.67
C LEU A 239 14.37 24.50 0.61
N GLU A 240 15.18 25.27 1.32
CA GLU A 240 15.14 26.72 1.15
C GLU A 240 15.62 27.05 -0.27
N GLN A 241 14.78 27.73 -1.05
CA GLN A 241 15.17 28.22 -2.35
C GLN A 241 16.27 29.26 -2.16
N THR A 242 17.52 28.88 -2.38
CA THR A 242 18.56 29.85 -2.70
C THR A 242 18.08 30.58 -3.95
N THR A 243 17.76 31.86 -3.79
CA THR A 243 17.10 32.70 -4.79
C THR A 243 17.86 32.59 -6.11
N ARG A 244 17.24 31.99 -7.14
CA ARG A 244 17.75 31.94 -8.54
C ARG A 244 18.11 33.33 -9.10
N GLU A 245 17.71 34.41 -8.43
CA GLU A 245 18.01 35.81 -8.79
C GLU A 245 19.46 36.26 -8.51
N GLN A 246 20.26 35.52 -7.74
CA GLN A 246 21.65 35.94 -7.43
C GLN A 246 22.70 35.56 -8.49
N GLN A 247 22.31 34.97 -9.63
CA GLN A 247 23.23 34.71 -10.76
C GLN A 247 23.50 35.94 -11.66
N GLY A 248 22.91 37.10 -11.38
CA GLY A 248 23.28 38.36 -12.01
C GLY A 248 24.66 38.85 -11.52
N LEU A 249 25.42 39.54 -12.38
CA LEU A 249 26.79 40.06 -12.21
C LEU A 249 27.10 40.78 -10.86
N LEU A 250 26.08 41.09 -10.06
CA LEU A 250 26.15 41.74 -8.74
C LEU A 250 26.27 40.77 -7.56
N GLY A 251 26.00 39.47 -7.71
CA GLY A 251 26.12 38.46 -6.63
C GLY A 251 27.56 38.20 -6.17
N ARG A 252 28.55 38.46 -7.04
CA ARG A 252 29.98 38.23 -6.77
C ARG A 252 30.60 39.16 -5.73
N PHE A 253 29.95 40.26 -5.38
CA PHE A 253 30.50 41.27 -4.45
C PHE A 253 29.88 41.22 -3.06
N ARG A 254 28.96 40.30 -2.79
CA ARG A 254 28.31 40.15 -1.47
C ARG A 254 28.47 38.76 -0.81
N SER A 255 29.10 37.80 -1.47
CA SER A 255 29.33 36.47 -0.90
C SER A 255 30.51 36.45 0.09
N ASN A 256 30.35 37.08 1.25
CA ASN A 256 31.27 36.91 2.38
C ASN A 256 30.53 36.23 3.56
N GLY A 257 29.71 35.21 3.27
CA GLY A 257 29.00 34.46 4.30
C GLY A 257 27.84 33.55 3.86
N GLU A 258 27.72 33.14 2.60
CA GLU A 258 26.76 32.07 2.24
C GLU A 258 27.37 30.72 2.67
N HIS A 259 26.87 30.15 3.77
CA HIS A 259 27.17 28.77 4.15
C HIS A 259 26.53 27.84 3.12
N HIS A 260 27.30 27.34 2.16
CA HIS A 260 26.97 26.03 1.61
C HIS A 260 27.01 25.04 2.79
N PRO A 261 25.94 24.24 3.02
CA PRO A 261 25.95 23.27 4.10
C PRO A 261 27.15 22.34 3.89
N ASP A 262 28.01 22.24 4.90
CA ASP A 262 29.11 21.28 4.85
C ASP A 262 28.51 19.86 4.92
N ASP A 263 29.27 18.85 4.50
CA ASP A 263 28.87 17.44 4.51
C ASP A 263 28.40 16.98 5.91
N GLY A 264 28.90 17.61 6.98
CA GLY A 264 28.42 17.40 8.35
C GLY A 264 26.97 17.82 8.57
N ASP A 265 26.56 18.97 8.02
CA ASP A 265 25.19 19.49 8.16
C ASP A 265 24.20 18.64 7.35
N LEU A 266 24.59 18.28 6.12
CA LEU A 266 23.80 17.38 5.27
C LEU A 266 23.64 16.00 5.92
N ALA A 267 24.72 15.47 6.52
CA ALA A 267 24.66 14.20 7.23
C ALA A 267 23.69 14.24 8.43
N MET A 268 23.70 15.34 9.19
CA MET A 268 22.78 15.53 10.31
C MET A 268 21.33 15.67 9.85
N LYS A 269 21.09 16.37 8.74
CA LYS A 269 19.77 16.53 8.11
C LYS A 269 19.18 15.20 7.68
N ILE A 270 19.93 14.36 6.97
CA ILE A 270 19.47 13.01 6.54
C ILE A 270 19.18 12.13 7.74
N HIS A 271 20.12 12.03 8.68
CA HIS A 271 19.94 11.23 9.90
C HIS A 271 18.70 11.70 10.69
N GLY A 272 18.49 13.02 10.80
CA GLY A 272 17.32 13.60 11.43
C GLY A 272 16.01 13.27 10.71
N LEU A 273 16.00 13.29 9.37
CA LEU A 273 14.82 12.93 8.58
C LEU A 273 14.47 11.44 8.66
N VAL A 274 15.46 10.55 8.64
CA VAL A 274 15.25 9.10 8.83
C VAL A 274 14.69 8.82 10.22
N ARG A 275 15.28 9.42 11.26
CA ARG A 275 14.74 9.28 12.61
C ARG A 275 13.31 9.82 12.70
N LYS A 276 13.05 10.99 12.09
CA LYS A 276 11.72 11.59 12.05
C LYS A 276 10.71 10.73 11.29
N SER A 277 11.08 10.08 10.19
CA SER A 277 10.14 9.26 9.41
C SER A 277 9.66 8.07 10.24
N VAL A 278 10.58 7.32 10.84
CA VAL A 278 10.28 6.14 11.65
C VAL A 278 9.54 6.48 12.95
N GLN A 279 9.85 7.64 13.56
CA GLN A 279 9.13 8.14 14.73
C GLN A 279 7.80 8.81 14.42
N SER A 280 7.51 9.04 13.13
CA SER A 280 6.24 9.64 12.71
C SER A 280 5.18 8.56 12.52
N ARG A 281 4.29 8.75 11.56
CA ARG A 281 3.20 7.84 11.28
C ARG A 281 3.62 6.86 10.17
N LEU A 282 3.70 5.58 10.53
CA LEU A 282 3.83 4.47 9.59
C LEU A 282 2.52 4.30 8.78
N THR A 283 2.58 3.65 7.62
CA THR A 283 1.36 3.29 6.86
C THR A 283 0.45 2.40 7.69
N CYS A 284 1.02 1.39 8.35
CA CYS A 284 0.39 0.60 9.41
C CYS A 284 1.29 0.64 10.66
N PRO A 285 0.79 1.09 11.83
CA PRO A 285 1.56 1.08 13.07
C PRO A 285 2.06 -0.34 13.42
N ALA A 286 3.34 -0.47 13.74
CA ALA A 286 4.00 -1.73 14.10
C ALA A 286 5.20 -1.44 15.01
N ASP A 287 5.65 -2.43 15.78
CA ASP A 287 6.93 -2.35 16.47
C ASP A 287 8.06 -2.54 15.45
N ILE A 288 8.88 -1.50 15.28
CA ILE A 288 9.98 -1.49 14.32
C ILE A 288 11.09 -2.48 14.68
N SER A 289 11.20 -2.86 15.96
CA SER A 289 12.17 -3.88 16.43
C SER A 289 11.78 -5.30 16.01
N SER A 290 10.54 -5.49 15.54
CA SER A 290 10.07 -6.75 14.98
C SER A 290 10.34 -6.90 13.47
N ALA A 291 10.91 -5.88 12.81
CA ALA A 291 11.17 -5.92 11.38
C ALA A 291 12.37 -6.83 11.05
N GLU A 292 12.19 -7.77 10.12
CA GLU A 292 13.28 -8.65 9.68
C GLU A 292 14.28 -7.93 8.77
N ARG A 293 13.80 -7.09 7.85
CA ARG A 293 14.62 -6.29 6.93
C ARG A 293 14.14 -4.86 6.87
N ALA A 294 15.05 -3.95 6.52
CA ALA A 294 14.68 -2.56 6.27
C ALA A 294 15.41 -1.94 5.09
N LEU A 295 14.75 -0.98 4.44
CA LEU A 295 15.31 -0.20 3.33
C LEU A 295 15.13 1.29 3.60
N ILE A 296 16.16 2.09 3.41
CA ILE A 296 16.10 3.55 3.45
C ILE A 296 16.29 4.09 2.03
N VAL A 297 15.31 4.85 1.55
CA VAL A 297 15.43 5.63 0.31
C VAL A 297 15.45 7.11 0.66
N VAL A 298 16.53 7.80 0.26
CA VAL A 298 16.64 9.26 0.36
C VAL A 298 16.49 9.87 -1.02
N SER A 299 15.39 10.58 -1.25
CA SER A 299 15.10 11.21 -2.54
C SER A 299 15.23 12.72 -2.48
N GLY A 300 15.92 13.31 -3.46
CA GLY A 300 16.06 14.77 -3.57
C GLY A 300 17.25 15.17 -4.43
N PRO A 301 17.60 16.47 -4.48
CA PRO A 301 18.72 16.94 -5.29
C PRO A 301 20.03 16.29 -4.84
N PRO A 302 20.88 15.80 -5.76
CA PRO A 302 22.13 15.12 -5.40
C PRO A 302 23.03 15.94 -4.46
N ARG A 303 23.03 17.27 -4.62
CA ARG A 303 23.78 18.21 -3.77
C ARG A 303 23.32 18.28 -2.30
N GLU A 304 22.13 17.76 -2.00
CA GLU A 304 21.56 17.71 -0.65
C GLU A 304 21.73 16.33 0.00
N VAL A 305 22.29 15.34 -0.72
CA VAL A 305 22.43 13.96 -0.26
C VAL A 305 23.86 13.69 0.22
N SER A 306 24.03 13.40 1.51
CA SER A 306 25.31 12.99 2.12
C SER A 306 25.38 11.48 2.32
N GLN A 307 26.37 10.84 1.71
CA GLN A 307 26.65 9.41 1.88
C GLN A 307 26.99 9.03 3.32
N LYS A 308 27.71 9.91 4.04
CA LYS A 308 27.98 9.72 5.48
C LYS A 308 26.70 9.79 6.32
N GLY A 309 25.78 10.68 5.93
CA GLY A 309 24.44 10.76 6.53
C GLY A 309 23.67 9.46 6.36
N LEU A 310 23.65 8.93 5.14
CA LEU A 310 22.99 7.67 4.80
C LEU A 310 23.56 6.49 5.59
N GLN A 311 24.90 6.37 5.65
CA GLN A 311 25.57 5.33 6.43
C GLN A 311 25.25 5.42 7.93
N ARG A 312 25.23 6.63 8.51
CA ARG A 312 24.86 6.84 9.93
C ARG A 312 23.40 6.49 10.19
N ALA A 313 22.51 6.86 9.28
CA ALA A 313 21.10 6.52 9.36
C ALA A 313 20.86 5.01 9.30
N ARG A 314 21.57 4.31 8.39
CA ARG A 314 21.57 2.86 8.29
C ARG A 314 21.99 2.19 9.59
N GLN A 315 23.15 2.57 10.14
CA GLN A 315 23.65 2.05 11.42
C GLN A 315 22.74 2.35 12.61
N TRP A 316 22.05 3.49 12.57
CA TRP A 316 21.04 3.80 13.58
C TRP A 316 19.84 2.84 13.46
N LEU A 317 19.29 2.67 12.26
CA LEU A 317 18.15 1.79 12.03
C LEU A 317 18.48 0.31 12.30
N GLU A 318 19.69 -0.16 11.98
CA GLU A 318 20.20 -1.49 12.36
C GLU A 318 20.10 -1.72 13.88
N ARG A 319 20.42 -0.69 14.69
CA ARG A 319 20.33 -0.80 16.16
C ARG A 319 18.89 -0.77 16.68
N GLU A 320 18.03 0.05 16.09
CA GLU A 320 16.63 0.17 16.53
C GLU A 320 15.79 -1.04 16.13
N THR A 321 16.03 -1.59 14.94
CA THR A 321 15.32 -2.77 14.43
C THR A 321 15.89 -4.07 14.99
N GLY A 322 17.14 -4.07 15.46
CA GLY A 322 17.86 -5.32 15.75
C GLY A 322 18.15 -6.16 14.49
N SER A 323 17.80 -5.66 13.29
CA SER A 323 18.01 -6.34 12.02
C SER A 323 19.46 -6.27 11.59
N VAL A 324 19.94 -7.38 11.04
CA VAL A 324 21.28 -7.49 10.46
C VAL A 324 21.34 -6.93 9.04
N GLU A 325 20.19 -6.69 8.41
CA GLU A 325 20.07 -6.35 7.00
C GLU A 325 19.23 -5.10 6.79
N VAL A 326 19.90 -3.95 6.94
CA VAL A 326 19.38 -2.65 6.53
C VAL A 326 20.09 -2.17 5.28
N LEU A 327 19.32 -2.00 4.22
CA LEU A 327 19.78 -1.39 2.97
C LEU A 327 19.49 0.11 2.99
N ALA A 328 20.33 0.88 2.31
CA ALA A 328 20.17 2.32 2.24
C ALA A 328 20.75 2.83 0.92
N GLY A 329 19.96 3.61 0.19
CA GLY A 329 20.32 4.16 -1.10
C GLY A 329 19.67 5.53 -1.33
N ASP A 330 20.13 6.21 -2.37
CA ASP A 330 19.57 7.47 -2.80
C ASP A 330 18.74 7.36 -4.07
N ASP A 331 17.85 8.33 -4.26
CA ASP A 331 17.06 8.54 -5.47
C ASP A 331 17.27 9.99 -5.94
N PRO A 332 18.32 10.23 -6.76
CA PRO A 332 18.67 11.55 -7.27
C PRO A 332 17.54 12.23 -8.06
N ARG A 333 17.07 13.39 -7.59
CA ARG A 333 16.04 14.22 -8.24
C ARG A 333 16.52 15.67 -8.38
N THR A 334 17.15 16.01 -9.51
CA THR A 334 17.87 17.28 -9.70
C THR A 334 17.02 18.54 -9.46
N ASP A 335 15.77 18.52 -9.92
CA ASP A 335 14.85 19.67 -9.85
C ASP A 335 13.90 19.63 -8.64
N ALA A 336 14.05 18.66 -7.73
CA ALA A 336 13.22 18.56 -6.54
C ALA A 336 13.43 19.77 -5.60
N ASP A 337 12.34 20.27 -5.03
CA ASP A 337 12.33 21.38 -4.07
C ASP A 337 12.31 20.90 -2.61
N ALA A 338 12.43 19.59 -2.40
CA ALA A 338 12.38 18.94 -1.10
C ALA A 338 13.34 17.74 -1.04
N LEU A 339 13.76 17.42 0.18
CA LEU A 339 14.41 16.16 0.52
C LEU A 339 13.38 15.26 1.21
N SER A 340 13.11 14.10 0.62
CA SER A 340 12.16 13.11 1.10
C SER A 340 12.90 11.85 1.55
N VAL A 341 12.39 11.21 2.60
CA VAL A 341 12.91 9.94 3.10
C VAL A 341 11.74 8.97 3.20
N ALA A 342 11.85 7.83 2.53
CA ALA A 342 10.97 6.68 2.71
C ALA A 342 11.76 5.54 3.36
N VAL A 343 11.14 4.87 4.34
CA VAL A 343 11.73 3.71 5.01
C VAL A 343 10.76 2.54 4.92
N LEU A 344 11.17 1.45 4.28
CA LEU A 344 10.44 0.19 4.29
C LEU A 344 10.89 -0.64 5.48
N LEU A 345 9.93 -1.17 6.23
CA LEU A 345 10.14 -2.18 7.26
C LEU A 345 9.41 -3.44 6.79
N SER A 346 10.15 -4.49 6.48
CA SER A 346 9.62 -5.73 5.91
C SER A 346 9.58 -6.85 6.92
N ASN A 347 8.55 -7.69 6.80
CA ASN A 347 8.21 -8.77 7.71
C ASN A 347 8.18 -8.31 9.18
N VAL A 348 7.37 -7.28 9.46
CA VAL A 348 7.07 -6.85 10.83
C VAL A 348 6.11 -7.84 11.48
N THR A 349 6.52 -8.46 12.58
CA THR A 349 5.72 -9.49 13.25
C THR A 349 4.85 -8.96 14.38
N GLU A 350 5.14 -7.77 14.91
CA GLU A 350 4.35 -7.14 15.97
C GLU A 350 3.54 -5.97 15.42
N VAL A 351 2.32 -6.26 14.97
CA VAL A 351 1.41 -5.31 14.34
C VAL A 351 0.09 -5.29 15.11
N PRO A 352 -0.10 -4.39 16.11
CA PRO A 352 -1.26 -4.44 17.01
C PRO A 352 -2.61 -4.44 16.29
N ARG A 353 -2.70 -3.73 15.16
CA ARG A 353 -3.93 -3.67 14.36
C ARG A 353 -4.30 -5.02 13.73
N VAL A 354 -3.31 -5.84 13.39
CA VAL A 354 -3.54 -7.19 12.85
C VAL A 354 -4.07 -8.09 13.96
N ASP A 355 -3.45 -8.04 15.15
CA ASP A 355 -3.89 -8.80 16.32
C ASP A 355 -5.35 -8.45 16.69
N GLU A 356 -5.68 -7.16 16.74
CA GLU A 356 -7.03 -6.67 16.98
C GLU A 356 -8.06 -7.24 15.99
N LEU A 357 -7.74 -7.24 14.69
CA LEU A 357 -8.64 -7.76 13.66
C LEU A 357 -8.81 -9.28 13.79
N GLN A 358 -7.75 -10.02 14.09
CA GLN A 358 -7.80 -11.45 14.31
C GLN A 358 -8.65 -11.81 15.54
N GLU A 359 -8.46 -11.12 16.66
CA GLU A 359 -9.27 -11.30 17.88
C GLU A 359 -10.75 -10.99 17.65
N GLN A 360 -11.05 -9.92 16.90
CA GLN A 360 -12.41 -9.57 16.52
C GLN A 360 -13.07 -10.67 15.66
N ALA A 361 -12.32 -11.27 14.74
CA ALA A 361 -12.83 -12.35 13.90
C ALA A 361 -13.12 -13.62 14.70
N VAL A 362 -12.24 -13.99 15.64
CA VAL A 362 -12.47 -15.13 16.55
C VAL A 362 -13.73 -14.89 17.38
N THR A 363 -13.84 -13.72 18.00
CA THR A 363 -15.01 -13.35 18.82
C THR A 363 -16.32 -13.36 18.01
N ALA A 364 -16.28 -12.82 16.78
CA ALA A 364 -17.43 -12.81 15.88
C ALA A 364 -17.86 -14.24 15.48
N LYS A 365 -16.90 -15.14 15.25
CA LYS A 365 -17.18 -16.55 14.94
C LYS A 365 -17.86 -17.25 16.12
N GLU A 366 -17.30 -17.12 17.32
CA GLU A 366 -17.87 -17.73 18.54
C GLU A 366 -19.28 -17.23 18.85
N SER A 367 -19.54 -15.93 18.67
CA SER A 367 -20.88 -15.35 18.86
C SER A 367 -21.89 -15.85 17.83
N THR A 368 -21.46 -16.04 16.58
CA THR A 368 -22.32 -16.57 15.51
C THR A 368 -22.66 -18.04 15.76
N GLU A 369 -21.69 -18.84 16.21
CA GLU A 369 -21.90 -20.25 16.58
C GLU A 369 -22.88 -20.38 17.76
N LYS A 370 -22.71 -19.58 18.82
CA LYS A 370 -23.66 -19.56 19.95
C LYS A 370 -25.06 -19.12 19.55
N GLN A 371 -25.19 -18.16 18.64
CA GLN A 371 -26.50 -17.74 18.13
C GLN A 371 -27.16 -18.82 17.27
N ALA A 372 -26.37 -19.59 16.51
CA ALA A 372 -26.89 -20.72 15.75
C ALA A 372 -27.40 -21.82 16.69
N GLU A 373 -26.62 -22.18 17.71
CA GLU A 373 -27.02 -23.15 18.74
C GLU A 373 -28.30 -22.70 19.46
N GLN A 374 -28.37 -21.44 19.90
CA GLN A 374 -29.58 -20.90 20.54
C GLN A 374 -30.79 -20.90 19.60
N ARG A 375 -30.61 -20.61 18.31
CA ARG A 375 -31.71 -20.64 17.35
C ARG A 375 -32.19 -22.06 17.10
N ASP A 376 -31.29 -23.03 17.08
CA ASP A 376 -31.63 -24.44 16.93
C ASP A 376 -32.36 -24.96 18.18
N ASP A 377 -31.91 -24.58 19.38
CA ASP A 377 -32.60 -24.88 20.65
C ASP A 377 -34.01 -24.25 20.69
N GLU A 378 -34.16 -22.98 20.28
CA GLU A 378 -35.47 -22.29 20.20
C GLU A 378 -36.40 -22.94 19.16
N ILE A 379 -35.86 -23.41 18.03
CA ILE A 379 -36.63 -24.13 17.01
C ILE A 379 -37.09 -25.48 17.57
N ASP A 380 -36.22 -26.20 18.28
CA ASP A 380 -36.57 -27.49 18.89
C ASP A 380 -37.62 -27.32 19.99
N GLU A 381 -37.54 -26.28 20.82
CA GLU A 381 -38.59 -25.93 21.81
C GLU A 381 -39.93 -25.57 21.15
N LEU A 382 -39.93 -24.94 19.96
CA LEU A 382 -41.16 -24.63 19.22
C LEU A 382 -41.77 -25.84 18.50
N LEU A 383 -40.97 -26.88 18.23
CA LEU A 383 -41.38 -28.10 17.53
C LEU A 383 -41.76 -29.25 18.47
N THR A 384 -41.49 -29.12 19.77
CA THR A 384 -41.77 -30.14 20.79
C THR A 384 -42.85 -29.67 21.77
N ASP A 385 -43.90 -30.46 21.96
CA ASP A 385 -44.95 -30.19 22.96
C ASP A 385 -44.52 -30.69 24.36
N ASP A 386 -45.27 -30.37 25.43
CA ASP A 386 -44.98 -30.69 26.86
C ASP A 386 -44.68 -32.18 27.16
N GLU A 387 -44.92 -33.09 26.20
CA GLU A 387 -44.61 -34.53 26.26
C GLU A 387 -43.40 -34.97 25.39
N GLU A 388 -42.54 -34.06 24.91
CA GLU A 388 -41.39 -34.33 24.02
C GLU A 388 -41.77 -35.08 22.72
N LYS A 389 -42.98 -34.83 22.19
CA LYS A 389 -43.41 -35.36 20.89
C LYS A 389 -43.40 -34.23 19.86
N LEU A 390 -42.87 -34.54 18.68
CA LEU A 390 -42.94 -33.67 17.50
C LEU A 390 -44.40 -33.30 17.24
N ASP A 391 -44.68 -32.00 17.18
CA ASP A 391 -46.02 -31.49 16.89
C ASP A 391 -46.38 -31.83 15.42
N PRO A 392 -47.43 -32.63 15.16
CA PRO A 392 -47.78 -32.98 13.78
C PRO A 392 -48.42 -31.78 13.10
N LEU A 393 -47.66 -31.13 12.21
CA LEU A 393 -48.09 -30.04 11.30
C LEU A 393 -49.44 -30.28 10.60
#